data_AF-A0A8K1DCG5-F1
#
_entry.id   AF-A0A8K1DCG5-F1
#
_cell.length_a   1.000
_cell.length_b   1.000
_cell.length_c   1.000
_cell.angle_alpha   90.00
_cell.angle_beta   90.00
_cell.angle_gamma   90.00
#
_symmetry.space_group_name_H-M   'P 1'
#
loop_
_entity.id
_entity.type
_entity.pdbx_description
1 polymer ?
#
loop_
_entity_poly.entity_id
_entity_poly.type
_entity_poly.pdbx_seq_one_letter_code
_entity_poly.pdbx_strand_id
1 'polypeptide(L)' 'MKKYRTVALGGTFDILHIGHMELLRKGFGISTKVIIGLTGDELAAKKGKHLIHDYVQRYHALEGTIQRNFPGVVYTY' A
#
# COMPACT_ATOMS: atom_id res chain seq x y z
N MET A 1 17.66 14.36 -5.46
CA MET A 1 17.97 13.37 -4.40
C MET A 1 16.68 12.99 -3.66
N LYS A 2 16.46 11.71 -3.34
CA LYS A 2 15.36 11.30 -2.44
C LYS A 2 15.65 11.80 -1.02
N LYS A 3 14.64 12.29 -0.31
CA LYS A 3 14.79 12.86 1.04
C LYS A 3 15.06 11.79 2.10
N TYR A 4 14.52 10.58 1.90
CA TYR A 4 14.61 9.48 2.85
C TYR A 4 15.15 8.22 2.18
N ARG A 5 15.84 7.37 2.94
CA ARG A 5 16.23 6.03 2.45
C ARG A 5 15.04 5.06 2.45
N THR A 6 14.27 5.06 3.53
CA THR A 6 13.15 4.14 3.71
C THR A 6 11.96 4.86 4.34
N VAL A 7 10.77 4.58 3.84
CA VAL A 7 9.49 5.05 4.38
C VAL A 7 8.57 3.85 4.54
N ALA A 8 7.73 3.86 5.57
CA ALA A 8 6.66 2.88 5.75
C ALA A 8 5.30 3.53 5.49
N LEU A 9 4.44 2.82 4.76
CA LEU A 9 3.04 3.15 4.55
C LEU A 9 2.19 2.00 5.11
N GLY A 10 0.98 2.29 5.58
CA GLY A 10 0.10 1.26 6.11
C GLY A 10 -1.35 1.55 5.81
N GLY A 11 -2.13 0.51 5.58
CA GLY A 11 -3.56 0.64 5.28
C GLY A 11 -4.26 -0.70 5.07
N THR A 12 -5.58 -0.64 4.93
CA THR A 12 -6.37 -1.82 4.52
C THR A 12 -6.30 -2.03 3.01
N PHE A 13 -6.20 -0.97 2.20
CA PHE A 13 -6.12 -1.05 0.74
C PHE A 13 -7.23 -1.94 0.12
N ASP A 14 -8.45 -1.84 0.66
CA ASP A 14 -9.60 -2.66 0.26
C ASP A 14 -10.10 -2.30 -1.14
N ILE A 15 -10.65 -1.09 -1.29
CA ILE A 15 -10.95 -0.50 -2.60
C ILE A 15 -9.88 0.53 -2.90
N LEU A 16 -9.07 0.28 -3.93
CA LEU A 16 -8.04 1.22 -4.37
C LEU A 16 -8.69 2.41 -5.08
N HIS A 17 -8.39 3.60 -4.59
CA HIS A 17 -8.94 4.87 -5.08
C HIS A 17 -7.84 5.94 -5.06
N ILE A 18 -8.17 7.16 -5.54
CA ILE A 18 -7.19 8.24 -5.71
C ILE A 18 -6.36 8.55 -4.44
N GLY A 19 -6.97 8.50 -3.26
CA GLY A 19 -6.25 8.66 -1.99
C GLY A 19 -5.11 7.66 -1.77
N HIS A 20 -5.32 6.38 -2.11
CA HIS A 20 -4.26 5.36 -2.04
C HIS A 20 -3.15 5.64 -3.07
N MET A 21 -3.53 6.08 -4.27
CA MET A 21 -2.57 6.43 -5.32
C MET A 21 -1.67 7.60 -4.91
N GLU A 22 -2.25 8.64 -4.31
CA GLU A 22 -1.47 9.80 -3.84
C GLU A 22 -0.56 9.43 -2.66
N LEU A 23 -1.01 8.56 -1.76
CA LEU A 23 -0.19 8.05 -0.66
C LEU A 23 1.04 7.29 -1.18
N LEU A 24 0.83 6.34 -2.11
CA LEU A 24 1.89 5.56 -2.75
C LEU A 24 2.84 6.46 -3.54
N ARG A 25 2.30 7.35 -4.38
CA ARG A 25 3.07 8.33 -5.18
C ARG A 25 3.94 9.19 -4.29
N LYS A 26 3.42 9.67 -3.15
CA LYS A 26 4.18 10.47 -2.20
C LYS A 26 5.30 9.64 -1.56
N GLY A 27 5.01 8.43 -1.09
CA GLY A 27 5.99 7.52 -0.51
C GLY A 27 7.14 7.23 -1.47
N PHE A 28 6.83 6.73 -2.67
CA PHE A 28 7.83 6.48 -3.71
C PHE A 28 8.55 7.76 -4.14
N GLY A 29 7.88 8.92 -4.12
CA GLY A 29 8.45 10.20 -4.47
C GLY A 29 9.56 10.67 -3.54
N ILE A 30 9.40 10.44 -2.23
CA ILE A 30 10.31 10.96 -1.19
C ILE A 30 11.37 9.97 -0.73
N SER A 31 11.26 8.67 -1.03
CA SER A 31 12.21 7.65 -0.60
C SER A 31 12.84 6.81 -1.71
N THR A 32 13.94 6.12 -1.38
CA THR A 32 14.54 5.10 -2.27
C THR A 32 13.87 3.73 -2.14
N LYS A 33 13.30 3.40 -0.97
CA LYS A 33 12.55 2.17 -0.70
C LYS A 33 11.28 2.48 0.09
N VAL A 34 10.20 1.75 -0.15
CA VAL A 34 8.97 1.79 0.66
C VAL A 34 8.67 0.42 1.28
N ILE A 35 8.23 0.40 2.53
CA ILE A 35 7.65 -0.79 3.19
C ILE A 35 6.14 -0.57 3.26
N ILE A 36 5.33 -1.55 2.88
CA ILE A 36 3.88 -1.41 2.78
C ILE A 36 3.19 -2.41 3.69
N GLY A 37 2.73 -1.94 4.84
CA GLY A 37 1.94 -2.75 5.77
C GLY A 37 0.50 -2.90 5.30
N LEU A 38 0.14 -4.10 4.84
CA LEU A 38 -1.24 -4.46 4.54
C LEU A 38 -1.92 -4.99 5.80
N THR A 39 -3.02 -4.36 6.20
CA THR A 39 -3.75 -4.75 7.43
C THR A 39 -4.39 -6.13 7.23
N GLY A 40 -4.16 -7.07 8.15
CA GLY A 40 -4.81 -8.39 8.17
C GLY A 40 -6.31 -8.30 8.48
N ASP A 41 -7.08 -9.29 8.02
CA ASP A 41 -8.55 -9.28 8.14
C ASP A 41 -9.02 -9.27 9.59
N GLU A 42 -8.39 -10.09 10.46
CA GLU A 42 -8.70 -10.14 11.90
C GLU A 42 -8.50 -8.79 12.57
N LEU A 43 -7.39 -8.09 12.25
CA LEU A 43 -7.08 -6.79 12.83
C LEU A 43 -8.07 -5.73 12.32
N ALA A 44 -8.41 -5.75 11.04
CA ALA A 44 -9.38 -4.82 10.46
C ALA A 44 -10.76 -5.00 11.10
N ALA A 45 -11.23 -6.24 11.24
CA ALA A 45 -12.50 -6.57 11.89
C ALA A 45 -12.50 -6.14 13.36
N LYS A 46 -11.42 -6.41 14.12
CA LYS A 46 -11.26 -5.96 15.51
C LYS A 46 -11.31 -4.43 15.66
N LYS A 47 -10.92 -3.70 14.61
CA LYS A 47 -10.99 -2.24 14.53
C LYS A 47 -12.32 -1.71 13.98
N GLY A 48 -13.32 -2.57 13.79
CA GLY A 48 -14.65 -2.22 13.31
C GLY A 48 -14.69 -1.84 11.83
N LYS A 49 -13.73 -2.33 11.03
CA LYS A 49 -13.75 -2.13 9.57
C LYS A 49 -14.49 -3.29 8.92
N HIS A 50 -15.43 -2.94 8.05
CA HIS A 50 -16.09 -3.88 7.15
C HIS A 50 -15.36 -3.83 5.82
N LEU A 51 -14.54 -4.86 5.55
CA LEU A 51 -13.82 -4.99 4.29
C LEU A 51 -14.66 -5.76 3.28
N ILE A 52 -14.60 -5.34 2.01
CA ILE A 52 -15.24 -6.03 0.89
C ILE A 52 -14.39 -7.22 0.43
N HIS A 53 -13.06 -7.04 0.44
CA HIS A 53 -12.12 -8.04 -0.02
C HIS A 53 -11.27 -8.59 1.13
N ASP A 54 -10.96 -9.89 1.06
CA ASP A 54 -10.05 -10.54 1.99
C ASP A 54 -8.60 -10.07 1.78
N TYR A 55 -7.71 -10.45 2.70
CA TYR A 55 -6.31 -10.08 2.63
C TYR A 55 -5.63 -10.46 1.30
N VAL A 56 -5.91 -11.64 0.77
CA VAL A 56 -5.25 -12.16 -0.44
C VAL A 56 -5.69 -11.35 -1.66
N GLN A 57 -6.98 -11.06 -1.78
CA GLN A 57 -7.53 -10.22 -2.83
C GLN A 57 -6.96 -8.80 -2.79
N ARG A 58 -6.87 -8.21 -1.59
CA ARG A 58 -6.29 -6.86 -1.40
C ARG A 58 -4.81 -6.84 -1.71
N TYR A 59 -4.06 -7.87 -1.32
CA TYR A 59 -2.65 -8.03 -1.66
C TYR A 59 -2.43 -8.01 -3.17
N HIS A 60 -3.15 -8.86 -3.92
CA HIS A 60 -3.00 -8.93 -5.38
C HIS A 60 -3.45 -7.66 -6.07
N ALA A 61 -4.54 -7.03 -5.60
CA ALA A 61 -4.99 -5.75 -6.13
C ALA A 61 -3.95 -4.63 -5.93
N LEU A 62 -3.34 -4.57 -4.73
CA LEU A 62 -2.32 -3.60 -4.37
C LEU A 62 -1.03 -3.83 -5.18
N GLU A 63 -0.54 -5.07 -5.23
CA GLU A 63 0.64 -5.46 -5.99
C GLU A 63 0.48 -5.12 -7.48
N GLY A 64 -0.61 -5.56 -8.11
CA GLY A 64 -0.89 -5.29 -9.50
C GLY A 64 -1.12 -3.81 -9.80
N THR A 65 -1.60 -3.03 -8.83
CA THR A 65 -1.73 -1.56 -8.96
C THR A 65 -0.36 -0.88 -8.90
N ILE A 66 0.51 -1.30 -7.99
CA ILE A 66 1.85 -0.73 -7.87
C ILE A 66 2.65 -1.04 -9.14
N GLN A 67 2.65 -2.29 -9.60
CA GLN A 67 3.37 -2.70 -10.81
C GLN A 67 2.92 -1.94 -12.06
N ARG A 68 1.62 -1.70 -12.22
CA ARG A 68 1.07 -0.97 -13.39
C ARG A 68 1.34 0.53 -13.35
N ASN A 69 1.27 1.18 -12.17
CA ASN A 69 1.27 2.64 -12.08
C ASN A 69 2.61 3.23 -11.64
N PHE A 70 3.47 2.43 -11.01
CA PHE A 70 4.76 2.89 -10.47
C PHE A 70 5.89 1.93 -10.89
N PRO A 71 6.15 1.79 -12.22
CA PRO A 71 7.20 0.89 -12.69
C PRO A 71 8.58 1.28 -12.14
N GLY A 72 9.36 0.28 -11.73
CA GLY A 72 10.75 0.46 -11.27
C GLY A 72 10.91 0.97 -9.83
N VAL A 73 9.82 1.15 -9.07
CA VAL A 73 9.92 1.49 -7.64
C VAL A 73 10.35 0.28 -6.82
N VAL A 74 11.15 0.51 -5.78
CA VAL A 74 11.62 -0.54 -4.86
C VAL A 74 10.72 -0.56 -3.63
N TYR A 75 10.04 -1.68 -3.40
CA TYR A 75 9.17 -1.86 -2.24
C TYR A 75 9.17 -3.28 -1.68
N THR A 76 8.64 -3.44 -0.47
CA THR A 76 8.42 -4.71 0.22
C THR A 76 7.20 -4.56 1.12
N TYR A 77 6.68 -5.67 1.65
CA TYR A 77 5.53 -5.70 2.56
C TYR A 77 5.99 -5.82 4.01
#